data_AF-A0A1G2WQU7-F1
#
_entry.id   AF-A0A1G2WQU7-F1
#
_cell.length_a   1.000
_cell.length_b   1.000
_cell.length_c   1.000
_cell.angle_alpha   90.00
_cell.angle_beta   90.00
_cell.angle_gamma   90.00
#
_symmetry.space_group_name_H-M   'P 1'
#
loop_
_entity.id
_entity.type
_entity.pdbx_description
1 polymer ?
#
loop_
_entity_poly.entity_id
_entity_poly.type
_entity_poly.pdbx_seq_one_letter_code
_entity_poly.pdbx_strand_id
1 'polypeptide(L)'
;YIALGVLLIIGMSDILDGYLARKMGETTNFGKYLDPIADKLLLIIACFLLSSDKLWPEPRFPVWVLAVIVSREMFFSVGIITVFITVKRKITWQPSRLGKLTTFLQITAIVAVLLGNHISLDTLLILWCLVVAVTFMSAVNYTYIGVKQL
;
A
#
# COMPACT_ATOMS: atom_id res chain seq x y z
N TYR A 1 19.96 7.99 -1.69
CA TYR A 1 19.30 9.23 -2.18
C TYR A 1 18.69 9.11 -3.57
N ILE A 2 19.35 8.49 -4.57
CA ILE A 2 18.76 8.30 -5.91
C ILE A 2 17.40 7.58 -5.83
N ALA A 3 17.29 6.51 -5.04
CA ALA A 3 16.04 5.78 -4.83
C ALA A 3 14.90 6.63 -4.21
N LEU A 4 15.22 7.56 -3.30
CA LEU A 4 14.23 8.52 -2.77
C LEU A 4 13.74 9.46 -3.85
N GLY A 5 14.67 9.99 -4.66
CA GLY A 5 14.32 10.87 -5.77
C GLY A 5 13.39 10.18 -6.77
N VAL A 6 13.69 8.93 -7.12
CA VAL A 6 12.83 8.12 -8.00
C VAL A 6 11.45 7.90 -7.37
N LEU A 7 11.37 7.51 -6.10
CA LEU A 7 10.10 7.32 -5.41
C LEU A 7 9.24 8.59 -5.39
N LEU A 8 9.87 9.74 -5.13
CA LEU A 8 9.19 11.05 -5.15
C LEU A 8 8.71 11.42 -6.55
N ILE A 9 9.52 11.21 -7.59
CA ILE A 9 9.12 11.48 -8.98
C ILE A 9 7.93 10.62 -9.37
N ILE A 10 7.93 9.33 -9.01
CA ILE A 10 6.81 8.43 -9.31
C ILE A 10 5.54 8.90 -8.59
N GLY A 11 5.61 9.18 -7.29
CA GLY A 11 4.44 9.68 -6.55
C GLY A 11 3.94 11.05 -7.04
N MET A 12 4.83 11.90 -7.54
CA MET A 12 4.43 13.15 -8.21
C MET A 12 3.77 12.90 -9.56
N SER A 13 4.22 11.90 -10.31
CA SER A 13 3.60 11.49 -11.58
C SER A 13 2.14 11.07 -11.37
N ASP A 14 1.85 10.26 -10.35
CA ASP A 14 0.48 9.79 -10.06
C ASP A 14 -0.47 10.95 -9.73
N ILE A 15 0.02 11.96 -9.01
CA ILE A 15 -0.74 13.19 -8.71
C ILE A 15 -0.99 13.98 -10.00
N LEU A 16 0.01 14.05 -10.88
CA LEU A 16 -0.06 14.80 -12.12
C LEU A 16 -1.03 14.15 -13.10
N ASP A 17 -0.98 12.83 -13.26
CA ASP A 17 -1.90 12.05 -14.10
C ASP A 17 -3.34 12.15 -13.58
N GLY A 18 -3.53 12.08 -12.25
CA GLY A 18 -4.83 12.30 -11.63
C GLY A 18 -5.37 13.73 -11.82
N TYR A 19 -4.50 14.74 -11.83
CA TYR A 19 -4.87 16.13 -12.11
C TYR A 19 -5.23 16.35 -13.58
N LEU A 20 -4.44 15.82 -14.51
CA LEU A 20 -4.70 15.87 -15.95
C LEU A 20 -6.00 15.16 -16.31
N ALA A 21 -6.27 13.97 -15.76
CA ALA A 21 -7.50 13.23 -15.99
C ALA A 21 -8.75 14.02 -15.54
N ARG A 22 -8.66 14.74 -14.41
CA ARG A 22 -9.76 15.62 -13.94
C ARG A 22 -9.93 16.85 -14.80
N LYS A 23 -8.83 17.44 -15.26
CA LYS A 23 -8.85 18.65 -16.10
C LYS A 23 -9.38 18.35 -17.51
N MET A 24 -9.12 17.16 -18.04
CA MET A 24 -9.54 16.75 -19.38
C MET A 24 -10.94 16.12 -19.42
N GLY A 25 -11.57 15.84 -18.27
CA GLY A 25 -12.89 15.20 -18.20
C GLY A 25 -12.91 13.72 -18.66
N GLU A 26 -11.79 13.24 -19.18
CA GLU A 26 -11.55 11.90 -19.72
C GLU A 26 -11.15 10.94 -18.59
N THR A 27 -12.06 10.68 -17.64
CA THR A 27 -11.83 9.59 -16.67
C THR A 27 -12.25 8.26 -17.29
N THR A 28 -11.32 7.56 -17.94
CA THR A 28 -11.60 6.22 -18.47
C THR A 28 -11.89 5.26 -17.32
N ASN A 29 -12.87 4.37 -17.50
CA ASN A 29 -13.16 3.34 -16.49
C ASN A 29 -11.98 2.39 -16.29
N PHE A 30 -11.13 2.24 -17.31
CA PHE A 30 -9.94 1.40 -17.26
C PHE A 30 -8.83 1.99 -16.36
N GLY A 31 -8.52 3.28 -16.50
CA GLY A 31 -7.53 3.97 -15.65
C GLY A 31 -7.90 3.91 -14.16
N LYS A 32 -9.19 4.11 -13.83
CA LYS A 32 -9.69 4.04 -12.44
C LYS A 32 -9.38 2.73 -11.71
N TYR A 33 -9.25 1.62 -12.43
CA TYR A 33 -8.88 0.33 -11.84
C TYR A 33 -7.38 0.05 -11.92
N LEU A 34 -6.69 0.56 -12.95
CA LEU A 34 -5.25 0.37 -13.11
C LEU A 34 -4.43 1.17 -12.10
N ASP A 35 -4.80 2.43 -11.82
CA ASP A 35 -3.99 3.28 -10.93
C ASP A 35 -3.82 2.62 -9.54
N PRO A 36 -4.89 2.15 -8.86
CA PRO A 36 -4.73 1.50 -7.56
C PRO A 36 -3.98 0.16 -7.60
N ILE A 37 -3.95 -0.52 -8.76
CA ILE A 37 -3.17 -1.76 -8.94
C ILE A 37 -1.68 -1.42 -9.07
N ALA A 38 -1.35 -0.41 -9.88
CA ALA A 38 0.01 0.08 -10.05
C ALA A 38 0.60 0.57 -8.71
N ASP A 39 -0.18 1.34 -7.95
CA ASP A 39 0.21 1.83 -6.61
C ASP A 39 0.59 0.67 -5.67
N LYS A 40 -0.27 -0.37 -5.61
CA LYS A 40 -0.02 -1.54 -4.75
C LYS A 40 1.20 -2.32 -5.18
N LEU A 41 1.38 -2.52 -6.48
CA LEU A 41 2.55 -3.20 -7.02
C LEU A 41 3.83 -2.44 -6.70
N LEU A 42 3.82 -1.12 -6.86
CA LEU A 42 4.94 -0.27 -6.50
C LEU A 42 5.33 -0.43 -5.04
N LEU A 43 4.36 -0.40 -4.11
CA LEU A 43 4.63 -0.57 -2.68
C LEU A 43 5.17 -1.95 -2.35
N ILE A 44 4.62 -3.02 -2.95
CA ILE A 44 5.09 -4.39 -2.73
C ILE A 44 6.51 -4.57 -3.25
N ILE A 45 6.79 -4.09 -4.46
CA ILE A 45 8.13 -4.16 -5.07
C ILE A 45 9.14 -3.35 -4.26
N ALA A 46 8.77 -2.13 -3.84
CA ALA A 46 9.63 -1.30 -3.00
C ALA A 46 9.97 -1.99 -1.67
N CYS A 47 8.97 -2.53 -0.96
CA CYS A 47 9.22 -3.28 0.28
C CYS A 47 10.10 -4.51 0.03
N PHE A 48 9.88 -5.25 -1.07
CA PHE A 48 10.68 -6.43 -1.43
C PHE A 48 12.14 -6.07 -1.68
N LEU A 49 12.40 -5.04 -2.48
CA LEU A 49 13.76 -4.58 -2.78
C LEU A 49 14.49 -4.14 -1.51
N LEU A 50 13.81 -3.39 -0.63
CA LEU A 50 14.38 -2.92 0.64
C LEU A 50 14.56 -4.02 1.68
N SER A 51 13.90 -5.16 1.50
CA SER A 51 14.01 -6.31 2.38
C SER A 51 15.11 -7.30 1.97
N SER A 52 15.61 -7.19 0.74
CA SER A 52 16.62 -8.11 0.22
C SER A 52 18.01 -7.74 0.70
N ASP A 53 18.66 -8.71 1.33
CA ASP A 53 20.05 -8.64 1.80
C ASP A 53 21.07 -8.42 0.68
N LYS A 54 20.78 -8.91 -0.53
CA LYS A 54 21.62 -8.75 -1.72
C LYS A 54 21.45 -7.40 -2.40
N LEU A 55 20.28 -6.79 -2.28
CA LEU A 55 19.91 -5.58 -3.03
C LEU A 55 20.01 -4.30 -2.20
N TRP A 56 19.88 -4.40 -0.87
CA TRP A 56 19.85 -3.22 -0.01
C TRP A 56 20.75 -3.39 1.24
N PRO A 57 21.60 -2.39 1.56
CA PRO A 57 22.38 -2.37 2.79
C PRO A 57 21.52 -2.06 4.03
N GLU A 58 22.05 -2.28 5.24
CA GLU A 58 21.35 -1.87 6.46
C GLU A 58 21.18 -0.33 6.55
N PRO A 59 20.09 0.17 7.14
CA PRO A 59 18.96 -0.58 7.71
C PRO A 59 18.05 -1.18 6.62
N ARG A 60 17.63 -2.44 6.82
CA ARG A 60 16.77 -3.19 5.90
C ARG A 60 15.33 -3.29 6.38
N PHE A 61 14.40 -3.43 5.43
CA PHE A 61 13.02 -3.73 5.75
C PHE A 61 12.91 -5.20 6.20
N PRO A 62 12.26 -5.55 7.31
CA PRO A 62 12.22 -6.93 7.76
C PRO A 62 11.32 -7.79 6.87
N VAL A 63 11.83 -8.97 6.48
CA VAL A 63 11.10 -9.92 5.62
C VAL A 63 9.74 -10.31 6.22
N TRP A 64 9.65 -10.41 7.55
CA TRP A 64 8.40 -10.74 8.23
C TRP A 64 7.34 -9.63 8.10
N VAL A 65 7.73 -8.35 8.10
CA VAL A 65 6.82 -7.22 7.87
C VAL A 65 6.32 -7.23 6.43
N LEU A 66 7.23 -7.48 5.47
CA LEU A 66 6.88 -7.64 4.06
C LEU A 66 5.84 -8.75 3.86
N ALA A 67 6.03 -9.91 4.48
CA ALA A 67 5.08 -11.02 4.40
C ALA A 67 3.68 -10.65 4.92
N VAL A 68 3.60 -9.89 6.02
CA VAL A 68 2.33 -9.38 6.56
C VAL A 68 1.65 -8.40 5.58
N ILE A 69 2.42 -7.49 4.98
CA ILE A 69 1.89 -6.53 4.01
C ILE A 69 1.32 -7.27 2.78
N VAL A 70 2.12 -8.15 2.18
CA VAL A 70 1.73 -8.90 0.98
C VAL A 70 0.52 -9.80 1.25
N SER A 71 0.53 -10.55 2.36
CA SER A 71 -0.60 -11.42 2.72
C SER A 71 -1.90 -10.63 2.90
N ARG A 72 -1.84 -9.45 3.53
CA ARG A 72 -3.02 -8.57 3.66
C ARG A 72 -3.50 -8.04 2.32
N GLU A 73 -2.60 -7.60 1.43
CA GLU A 73 -2.99 -7.12 0.09
C GLU A 73 -3.66 -8.21 -0.75
N MET A 74 -3.13 -9.44 -0.69
CA MET A 74 -3.74 -10.59 -1.35
C MET A 74 -5.11 -10.92 -0.74
N PHE A 75 -5.19 -10.97 0.59
CA PHE A 75 -6.44 -11.26 1.30
C PHE A 75 -7.53 -10.24 0.96
N PHE A 76 -7.20 -8.94 0.96
CA PHE A 76 -8.14 -7.88 0.62
C PHE A 76 -8.59 -7.97 -0.84
N SER A 77 -7.67 -8.22 -1.77
CA SER A 77 -7.98 -8.32 -3.20
C SER A 77 -8.89 -9.52 -3.50
N VAL A 78 -8.58 -10.68 -2.90
CA VAL A 78 -9.43 -11.89 -3.03
C VAL A 78 -10.80 -11.65 -2.39
N GLY A 79 -10.86 -11.06 -1.19
CA GLY A 79 -12.12 -10.79 -0.49
C GLY A 79 -13.06 -9.89 -1.29
N ILE A 80 -12.53 -8.83 -1.93
CA ILE A 80 -13.33 -7.97 -2.82
C ILE A 80 -13.89 -8.77 -4.00
N ILE A 81 -13.04 -9.57 -4.64
CA ILE A 81 -13.44 -10.36 -5.82
C ILE A 81 -14.53 -11.36 -5.43
N THR A 82 -14.39 -12.06 -4.31
CA THR A 82 -15.40 -13.01 -3.82
C THR A 82 -16.74 -12.33 -3.59
N VAL A 83 -16.76 -11.20 -2.86
CA VAL A 83 -17.99 -10.44 -2.59
C VAL A 83 -18.61 -9.90 -3.88
N PHE A 84 -17.80 -9.43 -4.83
CA PHE A 84 -18.28 -8.96 -6.14
C PHE A 84 -18.95 -10.06 -6.96
N ILE A 85 -18.43 -11.28 -6.91
CA ILE A 85 -19.00 -12.44 -7.62
C ILE A 85 -20.28 -12.92 -6.92
N THR A 86 -20.30 -12.95 -5.59
CA THR A 86 -21.43 -13.45 -4.79
C THR A 86 -22.61 -12.47 -4.77
N VAL A 87 -22.33 -11.17 -4.65
CA VAL A 87 -23.35 -10.14 -4.48
C VAL A 87 -23.58 -9.41 -5.81
N LYS A 88 -24.64 -9.79 -6.55
CA LYS A 88 -25.05 -9.14 -7.82
C LYS A 88 -25.59 -7.71 -7.68
N ARG A 89 -25.46 -7.08 -6.51
CA ARG A 89 -25.86 -5.67 -6.28
C ARG A 89 -24.65 -4.76 -6.47
N LYS A 90 -24.90 -3.49 -6.82
CA LYS A 90 -23.88 -2.43 -6.86
C LYS A 90 -23.36 -2.18 -5.44
N ILE A 91 -22.38 -2.96 -5.00
CA ILE A 91 -21.66 -2.66 -3.77
C ILE A 91 -20.77 -1.45 -4.05
N THR A 92 -21.06 -0.36 -3.35
CA THR A 92 -20.17 0.80 -3.32
C THR A 92 -19.06 0.52 -2.32
N TRP A 93 -17.94 -0.01 -2.81
CA TRP A 93 -16.75 -0.22 -2.00
C TRP A 93 -16.14 1.15 -1.63
N GLN A 94 -16.47 1.65 -0.44
CA GLN A 94 -15.81 2.83 0.09
C GLN A 94 -14.50 2.41 0.78
N PRO A 95 -13.34 2.97 0.39
CA PRO A 95 -12.07 2.65 1.05
C PRO A 95 -12.15 3.05 2.52
N SER A 96 -11.91 2.09 3.41
CA SER A 96 -11.95 2.35 4.85
C SER A 96 -10.83 3.31 5.26
N ARG A 97 -11.09 4.14 6.28
CA ARG A 97 -10.06 5.04 6.83
C ARG A 97 -8.81 4.28 7.29
N LEU A 98 -9.00 3.06 7.81
CA LEU A 98 -7.91 2.16 8.20
C LEU A 98 -7.08 1.70 7.00
N GLY A 99 -7.72 1.41 5.86
CA GLY A 99 -7.00 1.05 4.63
C GLY A 99 -6.12 2.18 4.07
N LYS A 100 -6.57 3.44 4.20
CA LYS A 100 -5.76 4.60 3.84
C LYS A 100 -4.61 4.82 4.83
N LEU A 101 -4.85 4.56 6.11
CA LEU A 101 -3.82 4.69 7.14
C LEU A 101 -2.72 3.63 6.95
N THR A 102 -3.07 2.40 6.57
CA THR A 102 -2.06 1.37 6.29
C THR A 102 -1.12 1.76 5.16
N THR A 103 -1.64 2.30 4.05
CA THR A 103 -0.81 2.66 2.90
C THR A 103 0.06 3.87 3.21
N PHE A 104 -0.49 4.86 3.94
CA PHE A 104 0.30 5.99 4.44
C PHE A 104 1.46 5.55 5.33
N LEU A 105 1.21 4.65 6.28
CA LEU A 105 2.26 4.12 7.16
C LEU A 105 3.29 3.27 6.40
N GLN A 106 2.87 2.49 5.40
CA GLN A 106 3.79 1.72 4.54
C GLN A 106 4.71 2.63 3.74
N ILE A 107 4.16 3.67 3.08
CA ILE A 107 4.95 4.67 2.36
C ILE A 107 5.93 5.35 3.32
N THR A 108 5.46 5.73 4.52
CA THR A 108 6.30 6.36 5.55
C THR A 108 7.44 5.44 5.97
N ALA A 109 7.17 4.15 6.17
CA ALA A 109 8.19 3.16 6.52
C ALA A 109 9.20 2.93 5.39
N ILE A 110 8.76 2.89 4.13
CA ILE A 110 9.64 2.81 2.95
C ILE A 110 10.56 4.04 2.90
N VAL A 111 9.99 5.24 3.04
CA VAL A 111 10.76 6.50 3.04
C VAL A 111 11.76 6.53 4.21
N ALA A 112 11.36 6.05 5.39
CA ALA A 112 12.23 5.99 6.56
C ALA A 112 13.43 5.04 6.33
N VAL A 113 13.20 3.84 5.79
CA VAL A 113 14.27 2.91 5.43
C VAL A 113 15.19 3.49 4.35
N LEU A 114 14.62 4.20 3.37
CA LEU A 114 15.39 4.86 2.31
C LEU A 114 16.22 6.06 2.81
N LEU A 115 15.78 6.75 3.86
CA LEU A 115 16.54 7.81 4.54
C LEU A 115 17.68 7.25 5.40
N GLY A 116 17.61 5.95 5.74
CA GLY A 116 18.72 5.18 6.28
C GLY A 116 19.32 5.79 7.54
N ASN A 117 20.65 5.99 7.52
CA ASN A 117 21.51 6.33 8.67
C ASN A 117 21.13 7.61 9.46
N HIS A 118 20.16 8.40 8.98
CA HIS A 118 19.61 9.55 9.72
C HIS A 118 18.53 9.16 10.72
N ILE A 119 18.00 7.95 10.64
CA ILE A 119 16.94 7.44 11.50
C ILE A 119 17.50 6.33 12.38
N SER A 120 17.26 6.43 13.69
CA SER A 120 17.66 5.40 14.65
C SER A 120 16.90 4.08 14.40
N LEU A 121 17.58 2.95 14.66
CA LEU A 121 17.00 1.62 14.55
C LEU A 121 15.75 1.46 15.43
N ASP A 122 15.73 2.06 16.62
CA ASP A 122 14.58 2.03 17.53
C ASP A 122 13.36 2.71 16.90
N THR A 123 13.56 3.84 16.20
CA THR A 123 12.47 4.52 15.49
C THR A 123 11.93 3.68 14.34
N LEU A 124 12.81 3.00 13.58
CA LEU A 124 12.40 2.08 12.52
C LEU A 124 11.61 0.89 13.07
N LEU A 125 12.04 0.33 14.20
CA LEU A 125 11.36 -0.79 14.84
C LEU A 125 9.94 -0.41 15.31
N ILE A 126 9.79 0.77 15.93
CA ILE A 126 8.48 1.32 16.31
C ILE A 126 7.60 1.49 15.07
N LEU A 127 8.14 2.03 13.97
CA LEU A 127 7.40 2.19 12.72
C LEU A 127 6.94 0.85 12.14
N TRP A 128 7.79 -0.18 12.13
CA TRP A 128 7.42 -1.51 11.66
C TRP A 128 6.32 -2.14 12.51
N CYS A 129 6.43 -2.04 13.84
CA CYS A 129 5.38 -2.50 14.75
C CYS A 129 4.05 -1.78 14.50
N LEU A 130 4.08 -0.46 14.28
CA LEU A 130 2.89 0.33 13.95
C LEU A 130 2.28 -0.10 12.61
N VAL A 131 3.10 -0.28 11.56
CA VAL A 131 2.65 -0.75 10.25
C VAL A 131 1.93 -2.09 10.40
N VAL A 132 2.52 -3.03 11.13
CA VAL A 132 1.95 -4.37 11.35
C VAL A 132 0.64 -4.28 12.13
N ALA A 133 0.63 -3.54 13.24
CA ALA A 133 -0.57 -3.36 14.07
C ALA A 133 -1.75 -2.77 13.27
N VAL A 134 -1.51 -1.72 12.48
CA VAL A 134 -2.55 -1.10 11.65
C VAL A 134 -2.94 -2.01 10.49
N THR A 135 -2.01 -2.79 9.94
CA THR A 135 -2.32 -3.77 8.89
C THR A 135 -3.25 -4.86 9.40
N PHE A 136 -3.00 -5.39 10.60
CA PHE A 136 -3.89 -6.35 11.27
C PHE A 136 -5.25 -5.74 11.59
N MET A 137 -5.30 -4.55 12.19
CA MET A 137 -6.56 -3.85 12.46
C MET A 137 -7.37 -3.62 11.18
N SER A 138 -6.70 -3.25 10.09
CA SER A 138 -7.35 -3.07 8.80
C SER A 138 -7.88 -4.39 8.23
N ALA A 139 -7.15 -5.50 8.38
CA ALA A 139 -7.60 -6.80 7.92
C ALA A 139 -8.91 -7.22 8.63
N VAL A 140 -8.96 -7.07 9.96
CA VAL A 140 -10.17 -7.34 10.76
C VAL A 140 -11.33 -6.43 10.37
N ASN A 141 -11.07 -5.14 10.16
CA ASN A 141 -12.14 -4.23 9.75
C ASN A 141 -12.71 -4.58 8.37
N TYR A 142 -11.87 -5.03 7.43
CA TYR A 142 -12.33 -5.43 6.11
C TYR A 142 -13.10 -6.75 6.10
N THR A 143 -12.70 -7.74 6.92
CA THR A 143 -13.51 -8.96 7.08
C THR A 143 -14.88 -8.64 7.65
N TYR A 144 -14.95 -7.76 8.66
CA TYR A 144 -16.22 -7.33 9.24
C TYR A 144 -17.13 -6.62 8.21
N ILE A 145 -16.57 -5.71 7.41
CA ILE A 145 -17.33 -5.02 6.35
C ILE A 145 -17.80 -6.01 5.28
N GLY A 146 -16.94 -6.93 4.85
CA GLY A 146 -17.27 -7.94 3.84
C GLY A 146 -18.39 -8.88 4.29
N VAL A 147 -18.32 -9.36 5.54
CA VAL A 147 -19.38 -10.23 6.11
C VAL A 147 -20.71 -9.49 6.22
N LYS A 148 -20.72 -8.18 6.51
CA LYS A 148 -21.95 -7.39 6.59
C LYS A 148 -22.61 -7.14 5.22
N GLN A 149 -21.88 -7.36 4.12
CA GLN A 149 -22.36 -7.15 2.75
C GLN A 149 -22.87 -8.43 2.07
N LEU A 150 -22.52 -9.61 2.60
CA LEU A 150 -23.07 -10.91 2.20
C LEU A 150 -24.49 -11.08 2.75
#